data_AF-A0A661JEC5-F1
#
_entry.id   AF-A0A661JEC5-F1
#
_cell.length_a   1.000
_cell.length_b   1.000
_cell.length_c   1.000
_cell.angle_alpha   90.00
_cell.angle_beta   90.00
_cell.angle_gamma   90.00
#
_symmetry.space_group_name_H-M   'P 1'
#
loop_
_entity.id
_entity.type
_entity.pdbx_description
1 polymer ?
#
loop_
_entity_poly.entity_id
_entity_poly.type
_entity_poly.pdbx_seq_one_letter_code
_entity_poly.pdbx_strand_id
1 'polypeptide(L)' 'IASLDPSIPWTLLAFHPDFRMRDLPATPRSQALECLEVAKAEGVQNLHLGNVHLLW' A
#
# COMPACT_ATOMS: atom_id res chain seq x y z
N ILE A 1 -9.19 10.28 5.58
CA ILE A 1 -8.85 10.85 4.25
C ILE A 1 -10.04 10.69 3.31
N ALA A 2 -10.59 9.48 3.14
CA ALA A 2 -11.85 9.30 2.41
C ALA A 2 -13.01 10.16 2.95
N SER A 3 -13.03 10.43 4.25
CA SER A 3 -13.98 11.35 4.89
C SER A 3 -13.83 12.83 4.50
N LEU A 4 -12.69 13.23 3.92
CA LEU A 4 -12.46 14.58 3.40
C LEU A 4 -12.90 14.63 1.94
N ASP A 5 -12.35 13.73 1.13
CA ASP A 5 -12.72 13.53 -0.26
C ASP A 5 -12.24 12.12 -0.71
N PRO A 6 -13.15 11.21 -1.08
CA PRO A 6 -12.80 9.85 -1.48
C PRO A 6 -12.08 9.78 -2.84
N SER A 7 -12.11 10.85 -3.63
CA SER A 7 -11.48 10.95 -4.94
C SER A 7 -10.01 11.38 -4.88
N ILE A 8 -9.49 11.75 -3.70
CA ILE A 8 -8.06 12.06 -3.55
C ILE A 8 -7.23 10.83 -3.96
N PRO A 9 -6.30 10.97 -4.91
CA PRO A 9 -5.48 9.86 -5.35
C PRO A 9 -4.53 9.41 -4.23
N TRP A 10 -4.45 8.10 -4.04
CA TRP A 10 -3.69 7.48 -2.97
C TRP A 10 -2.89 6.28 -3.50
N THR A 11 -1.62 6.20 -3.12
CA THR A 11 -0.73 5.10 -3.51
C THR A 11 -0.22 4.37 -2.27
N LEU A 12 -0.53 3.08 -2.16
CA LEU A 12 0.10 2.15 -1.22
C LEU A 12 1.44 1.72 -1.83
N LEU A 13 2.55 1.93 -1.12
CA LEU A 13 3.88 1.60 -1.63
C LEU A 13 4.38 0.30 -1.01
N ALA A 14 4.76 -0.66 -1.85
CA ALA A 14 5.54 -1.82 -1.41
C ALA A 14 6.93 -1.37 -0.96
N PHE A 15 7.37 -1.86 0.20
CA PHE A 15 8.68 -1.61 0.79
C PHE A 15 9.65 -2.76 0.52
N HIS A 16 10.91 -2.41 0.25
CA HIS A 16 12.03 -3.33 0.12
C HIS A 16 13.20 -2.88 1.02
N PRO A 17 13.82 -3.77 1.81
CA PRO A 17 14.83 -3.42 2.80
C PRO A 17 16.22 -3.25 2.17
N ASP A 18 16.39 -2.15 1.45
CA ASP A 18 17.69 -1.77 0.89
C ASP A 18 18.55 -0.95 1.86
N PHE A 19 19.85 -0.88 1.54
CA PHE A 19 20.87 -0.11 2.27
C PHE A 19 20.95 -0.44 3.76
N ARG A 20 20.51 0.49 4.63
CA ARG A 20 20.63 0.43 6.09
C ARG A 20 19.34 -0.05 6.77
N MET A 21 18.29 -0.37 6.02
CA MET A 21 16.97 -0.76 6.55
C MET A 21 16.79 -2.28 6.63
N ARG A 22 17.86 -3.02 6.93
CA ARG A 22 17.87 -4.50 6.91
C ARG A 22 17.21 -5.14 8.14
N ASP A 23 16.84 -4.31 9.11
CA ASP A 23 16.13 -4.68 10.33
C ASP A 23 14.60 -4.77 10.13
N LEU A 24 14.09 -4.30 8.99
CA LEU A 24 12.69 -4.39 8.62
C LEU A 24 12.50 -5.40 7.47
N PRO A 25 11.45 -6.24 7.50
CA PRO A 25 11.14 -7.10 6.37
C PRO A 25 10.56 -6.28 5.21
N ALA A 26 10.73 -6.78 3.98
CA ALA A 26 9.97 -6.28 2.83
C ALA A 26 8.46 -6.42 3.06
N THR A 27 7.66 -5.59 2.41
CA THR A 27 6.20 -5.72 2.47
C THR A 27 5.76 -7.06 1.88
N PRO A 28 5.12 -7.96 2.66
CA PRO A 28 4.57 -9.20 2.13
C PRO A 28 3.44 -8.91 1.14
N ARG A 29 3.31 -9.72 0.09
CA ARG A 29 2.18 -9.60 -0.86
C ARG A 29 0.83 -9.67 -0.15
N SER A 30 0.68 -10.56 0.83
CA SER A 30 -0.56 -10.71 1.60
C SER A 30 -0.96 -9.42 2.31
N GLN A 31 -0.02 -8.77 3.00
CA GLN A 31 -0.26 -7.52 3.70
C GLN A 31 -0.64 -6.40 2.73
N ALA A 32 0.05 -6.28 1.59
CA ALA A 32 -0.26 -5.27 0.59
C ALA A 32 -1.69 -5.41 0.03
N LEU A 33 -2.12 -6.65 -0.24
CA LEU A 33 -3.47 -6.95 -0.71
C LEU A 33 -4.52 -6.71 0.37
N GLU A 34 -4.25 -7.09 1.62
CA GLU A 34 -5.14 -6.82 2.75
C GLU A 34 -5.35 -5.31 2.95
N CYS A 35 -4.27 -4.52 2.94
CA CYS A 35 -4.36 -3.07 3.02
C CYS A 35 -5.17 -2.47 1.86
N LEU A 36 -5.02 -3.01 0.64
CA LEU A 36 -5.78 -2.57 -0.52
C LEU A 36 -7.29 -2.82 -0.31
N GLU A 37 -7.67 -3.99 0.18
CA GLU A 37 -9.08 -4.32 0.42
C GLU A 37 -9.69 -3.48 1.55
N VAL A 38 -8.97 -3.27 2.65
CA VAL A 38 -9.43 -2.39 3.73
C VAL A 38 -9.61 -0.95 3.23
N ALA A 39 -8.64 -0.41 2.48
CA ALA A 39 -8.73 0.96 1.98
C ALA A 39 -9.90 1.16 0.99
N LYS A 40 -10.22 0.15 0.17
CA LYS A 40 -11.43 0.17 -0.67
C LYS A 40 -12.70 0.13 0.17
N ALA A 41 -12.76 -0.71 1.21
CA ALA A 41 -13.91 -0.82 2.11
C ALA A 41 -14.19 0.51 2.85
N GLU A 42 -13.14 1.27 3.17
CA GLU A 42 -13.22 2.61 3.76
C GLU A 42 -13.63 3.72 2.75
N GLY A 43 -13.92 3.35 1.50
CA GLY A 43 -14.48 4.26 0.51
C GLY A 43 -13.46 5.07 -0.29
N VAL A 44 -12.17 4.69 -0.29
CA VAL A 44 -11.16 5.31 -1.17
C VAL A 44 -11.42 4.90 -2.63
N GLN A 45 -11.60 5.87 -3.53
CA GLN A 45 -11.93 5.60 -4.93
C GLN A 45 -10.68 5.47 -5.82
N ASN A 46 -9.71 6.38 -5.64
CA ASN A 46 -8.53 6.48 -6.51
C ASN A 46 -7.30 5.85 -5.86
N LEU A 47 -7.35 4.54 -5.64
CA LEU A 47 -6.32 3.78 -4.95
C LEU A 47 -5.41 3.01 -5.92
N HIS A 48 -4.10 3.12 -5.72
CA HIS A 48 -3.08 2.39 -6.48
C HIS A 48 -2.13 1.63 -5.56
N LEU A 49 -1.73 0.43 -5.95
CA LEU A 49 -0.63 -0.29 -5.32
C LEU A 49 0.62 -0.10 -6.16
N GLY A 50 1.58 0.67 -5.66
CA GLY A 50 2.85 0.98 -6.30
C GLY A 50 3.94 -0.03 -5.94
N ASN A 51 5.01 -0.05 -6.75
CA ASN A 51 6.16 -0.94 -6.58
C ASN A 51 5.80 -2.43 -6.46
N VAL A 52 4.75 -2.87 -7.18
CA VAL A 52 4.23 -4.26 -7.12
C VAL A 52 5.26 -5.35 -7.41
N HIS A 53 6.34 -5.01 -8.12
CA HIS A 53 7.46 -5.91 -8.40
C HIS A 53 8.27 -6.29 -7.14
N LEU A 54 8.12 -5.56 -6.03
CA LEU A 54 8.73 -5.85 -4.73
C LEU A 54 7.88 -6.78 -3.87
N LEU A 55 6.66 -7.14 -4.31
CA LEU A 55 5.74 -8.00 -3.57
C LEU A 55 5.98 -9.47 -3.97
N TRP A 56 6.64 -10.21 -3.09
CA TRP A 56 6.78 -11.67 -3.15
C TRP A 56 5.62 -12.38 -2.45
#